data_AF-A0A2V5SAU1-F1
#
_entry.id   AF-A0A2V5SAU1-F1
#
_cell.length_a   1.000
_cell.length_b   1.000
_cell.length_c   1.000
_cell.angle_alpha   90.00
_cell.angle_beta   90.00
_cell.angle_gamma   90.00
#
_symmetry.space_group_name_H-M   'P 1'
#
loop_
_entity.id
_entity.type
_entity.pdbx_description
1 polymer ?
#
loop_
_entity_poly.entity_id
_entity_poly.type
_entity_poly.pdbx_seq_one_letter_code
_entity_poly.pdbx_strand_id
1 'polypeptide(L)'
;MPQNRWKIPALQEVISRAGLVGKNSTPYSPTARHNFMHNKILLVDDTVITGSYNFSRSAQFNAENILFIESPAAAERYSFYIDHLMEKYGSSDK
;
A
#
# COMPACT_ATOMS: atom_id res chain seq x y z
N MET A 1 15.48 15.12 -17.36
CA MET A 1 14.38 16.01 -17.80
C MET A 1 14.14 17.09 -16.75
N PRO A 2 14.71 18.30 -16.93
CA PRO A 2 14.62 19.42 -15.98
C PRO A 2 13.19 19.75 -15.52
N GLN A 3 12.20 19.58 -16.41
CA GLN A 3 10.78 19.86 -16.18
C GLN A 3 10.10 18.96 -15.11
N ASN A 4 10.71 17.83 -14.74
CA ASN A 4 10.14 16.89 -13.77
C ASN A 4 10.78 16.98 -12.37
N ARG A 5 11.72 17.91 -12.15
CA ARG A 5 12.47 18.01 -10.88
C ARG A 5 11.59 18.30 -9.67
N TRP A 6 10.40 18.86 -9.87
CA TRP A 6 9.44 19.17 -8.81
C TRP A 6 8.72 17.94 -8.24
N LYS A 7 8.67 16.82 -8.97
CA LYS A 7 7.83 15.66 -8.59
C LYS A 7 8.30 14.96 -7.31
N ILE A 8 9.62 14.83 -7.15
CA ILE A 8 10.24 14.20 -5.98
C ILE A 8 9.91 14.99 -4.70
N PRO A 9 10.21 16.30 -4.61
CA PRO A 9 9.90 17.06 -3.40
C PRO A 9 8.40 17.15 -3.12
N ALA A 10 7.55 17.29 -4.15
CA ALA A 10 6.10 17.26 -3.96
C ALA A 10 5.61 15.92 -3.38
N LEU A 11 6.14 14.80 -3.86
CA LEU A 11 5.81 13.48 -3.31
C LEU A 11 6.30 13.32 -1.86
N GLN A 12 7.52 13.78 -1.56
CA GLN A 12 8.05 13.74 -0.19
C GLN A 12 7.18 14.55 0.77
N GLU A 13 6.68 15.71 0.34
CA GLU A 13 5.77 16.53 1.12
C GLU A 13 4.43 15.82 1.37
N VAL A 14 3.84 15.20 0.35
CA VAL A 14 2.60 14.41 0.50
C VAL A 14 2.80 13.26 1.48
N ILE A 15 3.89 12.49 1.33
CA ILE A 15 4.24 11.38 2.22
C ILE A 15 4.32 11.87 3.67
N SER A 16 5.03 12.98 3.89
CA SER A 16 5.21 13.54 5.24
C SER A 16 3.90 14.07 5.83
N ARG A 17 3.08 14.79 5.06
CA ARG A 17 1.84 15.42 5.55
C ARG A 17 0.73 14.41 5.80
N ALA A 18 0.63 13.40 4.94
CA ALA A 18 -0.40 12.36 5.06
C ALA A 18 0.05 11.19 5.96
N GLY A 19 1.26 11.23 6.53
CA GLY A 19 1.76 10.17 7.40
C GLY A 19 1.90 8.82 6.68
N LEU A 20 2.22 8.83 5.38
CA LEU A 20 2.32 7.60 4.60
C LEU A 20 3.53 6.78 5.03
N VAL A 21 3.28 5.52 5.39
CA VAL A 21 4.30 4.55 5.77
C VAL A 21 4.54 3.57 4.63
N GLY A 22 5.81 3.30 4.31
CA GLY A 22 6.20 2.38 3.26
C GLY A 22 7.17 1.32 3.78
N LYS A 23 6.93 0.07 3.39
CA LYS A 23 7.93 -1.00 3.60
C LYS A 23 9.11 -0.79 2.63
N ASN A 24 10.30 -0.61 3.17
CA ASN A 24 11.53 -0.73 2.41
C ASN A 24 11.73 -2.20 1.98
N SER A 25 11.48 -2.48 0.70
CA SER A 25 11.63 -3.82 0.14
C SER A 25 13.02 -3.99 -0.45
N THR A 26 13.53 -5.22 -0.39
CA THR A 26 14.79 -5.57 -1.05
C THR A 26 14.66 -5.21 -2.53
N PRO A 27 15.61 -4.44 -3.09
CA PRO A 27 15.61 -4.14 -4.51
C PRO A 27 15.50 -5.41 -5.36
N TYR A 28 14.77 -5.31 -6.46
CA TYR A 28 14.55 -6.45 -7.34
C TYR A 28 15.88 -6.98 -7.91
N SER A 29 16.06 -8.30 -7.84
CA SER A 29 17.08 -9.06 -8.56
C SER A 29 16.51 -10.42 -8.95
N PRO A 30 16.85 -10.99 -10.12
CA PRO A 30 16.34 -12.30 -10.55
C PRO A 30 16.66 -13.45 -9.59
N THR A 31 17.73 -13.33 -8.81
CA THR A 31 18.23 -14.39 -7.93
C THR A 31 17.95 -14.14 -6.45
N ALA A 32 17.55 -12.92 -6.08
CA ALA A 32 17.28 -12.57 -4.69
C ALA A 32 15.88 -13.04 -4.27
N ARG A 33 15.72 -13.36 -2.97
CA ARG A 33 14.39 -13.52 -2.38
C ARG A 33 13.68 -12.17 -2.35
N HIS A 34 12.45 -12.14 -2.87
CA HIS A 34 11.62 -10.94 -2.90
C HIS A 34 10.77 -10.84 -1.65
N ASN A 35 10.67 -9.64 -1.07
CA ASN A 35 9.88 -9.38 0.14
C ASN A 35 8.90 -8.23 -0.06
N PHE A 36 8.33 -8.11 -1.26
CA PHE A 36 7.39 -7.03 -1.59
C PHE A 36 6.12 -7.11 -0.75
N MET A 37 5.55 -5.95 -0.42
CA MET A 37 4.21 -5.88 0.18
C MET A 37 3.19 -6.38 -0.84
N HIS A 38 2.53 -7.51 -0.57
CA HIS A 38 1.61 -8.14 -1.53
C HIS A 38 0.13 -8.01 -1.14
N ASN A 39 -0.18 -7.28 -0.07
CA ASN A 39 -1.54 -6.96 0.30
C ASN A 39 -2.11 -5.90 -0.66
N LYS A 40 -3.32 -6.12 -1.18
CA LYS A 40 -4.08 -5.11 -1.92
C LYS A 40 -5.37 -4.88 -1.15
N ILE A 41 -5.29 -3.96 -0.20
CA ILE A 41 -6.35 -3.68 0.77
C ILE A 41 -6.60 -2.17 0.73
N LEU A 42 -7.87 -1.79 0.73
CA LEU A 42 -8.34 -0.44 0.99
C LEU A 42 -9.42 -0.53 2.07
N LEU A 43 -9.25 0.23 3.14
CA LEU A 43 -10.21 0.35 4.24
C LEU A 43 -10.86 1.73 4.17
N VAL A 44 -12.18 1.79 4.08
CA VAL A 44 -12.97 3.04 4.05
C VAL A 44 -14.13 2.88 5.02
N ASP A 45 -14.08 3.62 6.12
CA ASP A 45 -15.03 3.50 7.24
C ASP A 45 -15.20 2.02 7.63
N ASP A 46 -16.42 1.49 7.57
CA ASP A 46 -16.75 0.10 7.90
C ASP A 46 -16.65 -0.88 6.71
N THR A 47 -16.03 -0.46 5.60
CA THR A 47 -15.90 -1.25 4.37
C THR A 47 -14.45 -1.62 4.09
N VAL A 48 -14.22 -2.93 3.90
CA VAL A 48 -12.94 -3.45 3.40
C VAL A 48 -13.08 -3.79 1.93
N ILE A 49 -12.22 -3.19 1.10
CA ILE A 49 -12.05 -3.54 -0.31
C ILE A 49 -10.73 -4.30 -0.43
N THR A 50 -10.78 -5.55 -0.87
CA THR A 50 -9.60 -6.42 -0.97
C THR A 50 -9.73 -7.42 -2.11
N GLY A 51 -8.69 -8.17 -2.42
CA GLY A 51 -8.72 -9.23 -3.43
C GLY A 51 -7.37 -9.42 -4.10
N SER A 52 -7.39 -10.01 -5.29
CA SER A 52 -6.18 -10.13 -6.11
C SER A 52 -5.88 -8.88 -6.94
N TYR A 53 -6.83 -7.94 -7.04
CA TYR A 53 -6.74 -6.76 -7.89
C TYR A 53 -5.66 -5.77 -7.45
N ASN A 54 -4.74 -5.41 -8.36
CA ASN A 54 -3.75 -4.35 -8.11
C ASN A 54 -4.32 -2.96 -8.45
N PHE A 55 -4.03 -1.92 -7.65
CA PHE A 55 -4.43 -0.53 -7.94
C PHE A 55 -3.63 0.09 -9.11
N SER A 56 -3.80 -0.48 -10.30
CA SER A 56 -3.05 -0.18 -11.51
C SER A 56 -3.95 -0.23 -12.74
N ARG A 57 -3.50 0.39 -13.84
CA ARG A 57 -4.23 0.33 -15.11
C ARG A 57 -4.20 -1.07 -15.73
N SER A 58 -3.10 -1.82 -15.57
CA SER A 58 -2.96 -3.17 -16.14
C SER A 58 -3.89 -4.20 -15.52
N ALA A 59 -4.20 -4.04 -14.22
CA ALA A 59 -5.12 -4.92 -13.49
C ALA A 59 -6.52 -5.00 -14.14
N GLN A 60 -6.95 -3.95 -14.84
CA GLN A 60 -8.23 -3.90 -15.55
C GLN A 60 -8.38 -4.97 -16.65
N PHE A 61 -7.27 -5.52 -17.12
CA PHE A 61 -7.24 -6.53 -18.19
C PHE A 61 -6.87 -7.92 -17.69
N ASN A 62 -6.53 -8.06 -16.41
CA ASN A 62 -6.19 -9.34 -15.80
C ASN A 62 -7.45 -10.02 -15.24
N ALA A 63 -7.40 -11.36 -15.13
CA ALA A 63 -8.39 -12.12 -14.38
C ALA A 63 -8.16 -11.97 -12.87
N GLU A 64 -8.49 -10.79 -12.33
CA GLU A 64 -8.39 -10.45 -10.91
C GLU A 64 -9.79 -10.29 -10.29
N ASN A 65 -9.88 -10.43 -8.96
CA ASN A 65 -11.12 -10.24 -8.20
C ASN A 65 -10.99 -9.05 -7.23
N ILE A 66 -12.15 -8.44 -6.97
CA ILE A 66 -12.34 -7.43 -5.93
C ILE A 66 -13.51 -7.89 -5.07
N LEU A 67 -13.32 -7.92 -3.76
CA LEU A 67 -14.35 -8.15 -2.76
C LEU A 67 -14.60 -6.84 -2.03
N PHE A 68 -15.87 -6.48 -1.92
CA PHE A 68 -16.37 -5.43 -1.05
C PHE A 68 -17.00 -6.10 0.16
N ILE A 69 -16.46 -5.83 1.33
CA ILE A 69 -16.91 -6.42 2.59
C ILE A 69 -17.41 -5.27 3.46
N GLU A 70 -18.72 -5.05 3.45
CA GLU A 70 -19.41 -4.08 4.31
C GLU A 70 -19.66 -4.72 5.67
N SER A 71 -18.72 -4.55 6.60
CA SER A 71 -18.81 -5.16 7.92
C SER A 71 -17.91 -4.42 8.91
N PRO A 72 -18.48 -3.72 9.91
CA PRO A 72 -17.71 -3.03 10.94
C PRO A 72 -16.72 -3.96 11.65
N ALA A 73 -17.13 -5.21 11.90
CA ALA A 73 -16.29 -6.20 12.56
C ALA A 73 -15.11 -6.67 11.69
N ALA A 74 -15.25 -6.70 10.37
CA ALA A 74 -14.13 -6.98 9.47
C ALA A 74 -13.22 -5.76 9.35
N ALA A 75 -13.81 -4.58 9.18
CA ALA A 75 -13.10 -3.30 9.13
C ALA A 75 -12.19 -3.09 10.34
N GLU A 76 -12.69 -3.32 11.55
CA GLU A 76 -11.92 -3.21 12.80
C GLU A 76 -10.69 -4.14 12.79
N ARG A 77 -10.87 -5.42 12.39
CA ARG A 77 -9.76 -6.38 12.30
C ARG A 77 -8.71 -5.96 11.28
N TYR A 78 -9.15 -5.45 10.13
CA TYR A 78 -8.24 -4.94 9.10
C TYR A 78 -7.53 -3.66 9.57
N SER A 79 -8.20 -2.78 10.32
CA SER A 79 -7.59 -1.60 10.93
C SER A 79 -6.46 -2.00 11.85
N PHE A 80 -6.69 -2.89 12.81
CA PHE A 80 -5.64 -3.39 13.71
C PHE A 80 -4.45 -3.99 12.95
N TYR A 81 -4.73 -4.73 11.88
CA TYR A 81 -3.67 -5.28 11.03
C TYR A 81 -2.88 -4.20 10.31
N ILE A 82 -3.56 -3.20 9.74
CA ILE A 82 -2.92 -2.06 9.06
C ILE A 82 -2.09 -1.23 10.06
N ASP A 83 -2.61 -0.96 11.25
CA ASP A 83 -1.90 -0.26 12.33
C ASP A 83 -0.61 -1.00 12.70
N HIS A 84 -0.67 -2.33 12.84
CA HIS A 84 0.52 -3.15 13.06
C HIS A 84 1.55 -3.01 11.93
N LEU A 85 1.11 -2.97 10.66
CA LEU A 85 2.02 -2.73 9.53
C LEU A 85 2.62 -1.32 9.56
N MET A 86 1.82 -0.31 9.93
CA MET A 86 2.29 1.07 10.07
C MET A 86 3.32 1.21 11.18
N GLU A 87 3.12 0.57 12.33
CA GLU A 87 4.12 0.54 13.41
C GLU A 87 5.41 -0.17 12.96
N LYS A 88 5.26 -1.36 12.37
CA LYS A 88 6.37 -2.20 11.91
C LYS A 88 7.24 -1.53 10.86
N TYR A 89 6.65 -0.80 9.91
CA TYR A 89 7.38 -0.18 8.80
C TYR A 89 7.58 1.32 8.96
N GLY A 90 6.86 1.98 9.86
CA GLY A 90 7.01 3.40 10.16
C GLY A 90 8.26 3.70 10.98
N SER A 91 8.78 2.68 11.68
CA SER A 91 9.96 2.78 12.54
C SER A 91 11.29 2.52 11.82
N SER A 92 11.33 2.53 10.48
CA SER A 92 12.62 2.47 9.79
C SER A 92 13.35 3.80 10.00
N ASP A 93 14.39 3.75 10.82
CA ASP A 93 15.41 4.79 10.98
C ASP A 93 15.69 5.49 9.64
N LYS A 94 15.61 6.82 9.68
CA LYS A 94 16.20 7.72 8.68
C LYS A 94 17.72 7.65 8.74
#